data_AF-A0A7V2JGF5-F1
#
_entry.id   AF-A0A7V2JGF5-F1
#
_cell.length_a   1.000
_cell.length_b   1.000
_cell.length_c   1.000
_cell.angle_alpha   90.00
_cell.angle_beta   90.00
_cell.angle_gamma   90.00
#
_symmetry.space_group_name_H-M   'P 1'
#
loop_
_entity.id
_entity.type
_entity.pdbx_description
1 polymer ?
#
loop_
_entity_poly.entity_id
_entity_poly.type
_entity_poly.pdbx_seq_one_letter_code
_entity_poly.pdbx_strand_id
1 'polypeptide(L)'
;MYNLRVVVEKIEGFCDLPMKVGDYFEVRGSAIYIPNGGKICLWALQSLLPFLPAKQRCSDDTNDWLPKTKRLICPDPNGRVIFRVDLIDPKTGEILPDDSIKRRKKYRIIINEKNCIECRACEDACKESHNGISRIKITKNGINVCRQCGVALCVEVCKFNALTKDEFGAIVVDKQNCTLCKACIESCTFNAISLLNNEIFICDLCGGDPKCVTACPTSAITFEDLTKKI
;
A
#
# COMPACT_ATOMS: atom_id res chain seq x y z
N MET A 1 -8.83 -6.98 -1.20
CA MET A 1 -9.83 -6.59 -0.19
C MET A 1 -9.96 -7.76 0.78
N TYR A 2 -9.90 -7.51 2.08
CA TYR A 2 -10.08 -8.54 3.11
C TYR A 2 -11.57 -8.86 3.29
N ASN A 3 -11.86 -10.08 3.73
CA ASN A 3 -13.13 -10.37 4.40
C ASN A 3 -12.99 -10.00 5.89
N LEU A 4 -14.09 -9.77 6.58
CA LEU A 4 -14.08 -9.42 8.00
C LEU A 4 -14.90 -10.42 8.80
N ARG A 5 -14.48 -10.72 10.03
CA ARG A 5 -15.34 -11.31 11.07
C ARG A 5 -15.49 -10.30 12.19
N VAL A 6 -16.72 -9.91 12.49
CA VAL A 6 -17.04 -9.01 13.59
C VAL A 6 -17.66 -9.86 14.68
N VAL A 7 -16.96 -10.00 15.81
CA VAL A 7 -17.35 -10.86 16.94
C VAL A 7 -17.64 -10.03 18.17
N VAL A 8 -18.69 -10.40 18.91
CA VAL A 8 -18.95 -9.89 20.26
C VAL A 8 -17.85 -10.42 21.18
N GLU A 9 -16.89 -9.56 21.51
CA GLU A 9 -15.75 -9.91 22.35
C GLU A 9 -16.10 -9.81 23.82
N LYS A 10 -16.83 -8.75 24.20
CA LYS A 10 -17.21 -8.48 25.59
C LYS A 10 -18.50 -7.69 25.65
N ILE A 11 -19.29 -7.91 26.70
CA ILE A 11 -20.47 -7.11 27.03
C ILE A 11 -20.25 -6.55 28.43
N GLU A 12 -20.08 -5.24 28.56
CA GLU A 12 -19.86 -4.58 29.85
C GLU A 12 -21.14 -4.05 30.49
N GLY A 13 -22.21 -3.95 29.71
CA GLY A 13 -23.50 -3.42 30.12
C GLY A 13 -24.63 -4.40 29.87
N PHE A 14 -25.82 -3.87 29.58
CA PHE A 14 -27.03 -4.65 29.30
C PHE A 14 -27.43 -4.55 27.83
N CYS A 15 -27.41 -5.66 27.09
CA CYS A 15 -27.76 -5.66 25.68
C CYS A 15 -29.24 -6.01 25.44
N ASP A 16 -30.04 -5.04 24.97
CA ASP A 16 -31.48 -5.20 24.71
C ASP A 16 -31.81 -6.27 23.66
N LEU A 17 -31.00 -6.37 22.60
CA LEU A 17 -30.99 -7.56 21.74
C LEU A 17 -29.96 -8.50 22.35
N PRO A 18 -30.34 -9.58 23.05
CA PRO A 18 -29.47 -10.34 23.96
C PRO A 18 -28.40 -11.16 23.21
N MET A 19 -27.50 -10.47 22.53
CA MET A 19 -26.29 -11.01 21.93
C MET A 19 -25.40 -11.56 23.03
N LYS A 20 -24.63 -12.59 22.70
CA LYS A 20 -23.74 -13.29 23.62
C LYS A 20 -22.31 -13.13 23.17
N VAL A 21 -21.38 -13.20 24.13
CA VAL A 21 -19.95 -13.28 23.81
C VAL A 21 -19.72 -14.48 22.88
N GLY A 22 -19.04 -14.23 21.77
CA GLY A 22 -18.82 -15.20 20.71
C GLY A 22 -19.81 -15.13 19.54
N ASP A 23 -20.94 -14.43 19.68
CA ASP A 23 -21.82 -14.14 18.53
C ASP A 23 -21.03 -13.33 17.49
N TYR A 24 -21.21 -13.64 16.21
CA TYR A 24 -20.49 -12.96 15.14
C TYR A 24 -21.28 -12.87 13.85
N PHE A 25 -20.84 -11.96 12.99
CA PHE A 25 -21.19 -11.94 11.59
C PHE A 25 -19.95 -11.73 10.74
N GLU A 26 -20.03 -12.08 9.47
CA GLU A 26 -18.94 -11.88 8.51
C GLU A 26 -19.33 -10.90 7.42
N VAL A 27 -18.35 -10.13 6.95
CA VAL A 27 -18.48 -9.28 5.77
C VAL A 27 -17.61 -9.89 4.68
N ARG A 28 -18.24 -10.38 3.62
CA ARG A 28 -17.54 -10.95 2.46
C ARG A 28 -17.94 -10.19 1.21
N GLY A 29 -16.98 -9.53 0.56
CA GLY A 29 -17.27 -8.55 -0.48
C GLY A 29 -18.25 -7.49 0.02
N SER A 30 -19.37 -7.32 -0.66
CA SER A 30 -20.42 -6.34 -0.31
C SER A 30 -21.57 -6.93 0.52
N ALA A 31 -21.43 -8.16 1.03
CA ALA A 31 -22.50 -8.88 1.74
C ALA A 31 -22.14 -9.19 3.19
N ILE A 32 -23.17 -9.16 4.05
CA ILE A 32 -23.11 -9.55 5.46
C ILE A 32 -23.72 -10.94 5.62
N TYR A 33 -23.03 -11.83 6.32
CA TYR A 33 -23.45 -13.20 6.60
C TYR A 33 -23.55 -13.40 8.10
N ILE A 34 -24.72 -13.83 8.57
CA ILE A 34 -24.95 -14.15 9.98
C ILE A 34 -25.18 -15.66 10.09
N PRO A 35 -24.33 -16.41 10.82
CA PRO A 35 -24.48 -17.85 10.97
C PRO A 35 -25.81 -18.24 11.60
N ASN A 36 -26.35 -19.40 11.21
CA ASN A 36 -27.52 -20.04 11.82
C ASN A 36 -28.79 -19.16 11.91
N GLY A 37 -28.95 -18.20 11.00
CA GLY A 37 -30.08 -17.26 11.04
C GLY A 37 -30.06 -16.34 12.27
N GLY A 38 -28.87 -16.13 12.84
CA GLY A 38 -28.66 -15.22 13.97
C GLY A 38 -29.06 -13.78 13.65
N LYS A 39 -29.04 -12.94 14.67
CA LYS A 39 -29.45 -11.53 14.57
C LYS A 39 -28.31 -10.63 15.03
N ILE A 40 -28.20 -9.47 14.39
CA ILE A 40 -27.36 -8.37 14.85
C ILE A 40 -28.26 -7.20 15.23
N CYS A 41 -27.94 -6.50 16.31
CA CYS A 41 -28.68 -5.31 16.72
C CYS A 41 -28.53 -4.22 15.67
N LEU A 42 -29.64 -3.65 15.19
CA LEU A 42 -29.63 -2.59 14.18
C LEU A 42 -28.81 -1.37 14.66
N TRP A 43 -28.93 -1.00 15.93
CA TRP A 43 -28.19 0.12 16.52
C TRP A 43 -26.70 -0.17 16.65
N ALA A 44 -26.32 -1.39 17.01
CA ALA A 44 -24.93 -1.80 16.97
C ALA A 44 -24.39 -1.80 15.53
N LEU A 45 -25.17 -2.30 14.57
CA LEU A 45 -24.78 -2.31 13.16
C LEU A 45 -24.58 -0.88 12.63
N GLN A 46 -25.42 0.08 13.03
CA GLN A 46 -25.26 1.49 12.66
C GLN A 46 -23.89 2.05 13.05
N SER A 47 -23.37 1.75 14.25
CA SER A 47 -22.04 2.24 14.66
C SER A 47 -20.89 1.50 13.98
N LEU A 48 -21.11 0.24 13.57
CA LEU A 48 -20.10 -0.59 12.91
C LEU A 48 -19.96 -0.25 11.41
N LEU A 49 -21.07 -0.02 10.71
CA LEU A 49 -21.14 0.11 9.25
C LEU A 49 -20.12 1.08 8.62
N PRO A 50 -19.90 2.30 9.17
CA PRO A 50 -18.92 3.23 8.58
C PRO A 50 -17.50 2.65 8.51
N PHE A 51 -17.17 1.72 9.41
CA PHE A 51 -15.83 1.15 9.51
C PHE A 51 -15.65 -0.12 8.67
N LEU A 52 -16.71 -0.86 8.34
CA LEU A 52 -16.58 -2.17 7.69
C LEU A 52 -15.97 -2.06 6.28
N PRO A 53 -16.52 -1.27 5.33
CA PRO A 53 -15.92 -1.17 3.99
C PRO A 53 -14.51 -0.57 4.06
N ALA A 54 -14.31 0.40 4.96
CA ALA A 54 -13.04 1.07 5.13
C ALA A 54 -11.97 0.17 5.80
N LYS A 55 -12.36 -0.90 6.50
CA LYS A 55 -11.46 -1.95 7.01
C LYS A 55 -11.22 -3.09 6.03
N GLN A 56 -12.11 -3.30 5.07
CA GLN A 56 -11.92 -4.29 4.01
C GLN A 56 -10.80 -3.90 3.03
N ARG A 57 -10.48 -2.60 2.90
CA ARG A 57 -9.43 -2.13 1.99
C ARG A 57 -8.03 -2.57 2.44
N CYS A 58 -7.17 -2.78 1.45
CA CYS A 58 -5.74 -2.85 1.68
C CYS A 58 -5.22 -1.41 1.63
N SER A 59 -4.63 -0.93 2.72
CA SER A 59 -4.02 0.40 2.79
C SER A 59 -2.51 0.29 2.83
N ASP A 60 -1.82 1.10 2.04
CA ASP A 60 -0.36 1.27 2.06
C ASP A 60 0.08 2.56 2.78
N ASP A 61 -0.87 3.29 3.37
CA ASP A 61 -0.61 4.47 4.18
C ASP A 61 -0.21 4.05 5.61
N THR A 62 0.97 4.47 6.04
CA THR A 62 1.52 4.18 7.37
C THR A 62 0.81 4.96 8.49
N ASN A 63 0.21 6.11 8.15
CA ASN A 63 -0.54 6.94 9.09
C ASN A 63 -2.01 6.51 9.22
N ASP A 64 -2.41 5.52 8.44
CA ASP A 64 -3.75 4.98 8.48
C ASP A 64 -3.92 4.08 9.71
N TRP A 65 -4.55 4.66 10.73
CA TRP A 65 -4.86 3.99 11.98
C TRP A 65 -6.00 2.99 11.83
N LEU A 66 -6.84 3.12 10.80
CA LEU A 66 -8.10 2.39 10.72
C LEU A 66 -7.91 0.86 10.61
N PRO A 67 -6.97 0.31 9.84
CA PRO A 67 -6.68 -1.12 9.86
C PRO A 67 -6.21 -1.65 11.22
N LYS A 68 -5.60 -0.79 12.05
CA LYS A 68 -5.06 -1.15 13.38
C LYS A 68 -6.14 -1.16 14.47
N THR A 69 -7.20 -0.37 14.32
CA THR A 69 -8.30 -0.35 15.30
C THR A 69 -9.10 -1.66 15.23
N LYS A 70 -8.92 -2.51 16.24
CA LYS A 70 -9.58 -3.82 16.34
C LYS A 70 -10.94 -3.77 17.01
N ARG A 71 -11.16 -2.81 17.91
CA ARG A 71 -12.34 -2.76 18.75
C ARG A 71 -13.26 -1.62 18.34
N LEU A 72 -14.53 -1.94 18.24
CA LEU A 72 -15.63 -1.00 18.03
C LEU A 72 -16.68 -1.25 19.11
N ILE A 73 -17.50 -0.25 19.41
CA ILE A 73 -18.49 -0.34 20.48
C ILE A 73 -19.89 -0.04 19.94
N CYS A 74 -20.89 -0.74 20.49
CA CYS A 74 -22.30 -0.38 20.34
C CYS A 74 -22.53 1.07 20.81
N PRO A 75 -23.40 1.86 20.16
CA PRO A 75 -23.60 3.27 20.52
C PRO A 75 -24.38 3.44 21.83
N ASP A 76 -25.04 2.40 22.33
CA ASP A 76 -25.81 2.45 23.57
C ASP A 76 -24.87 2.52 24.80
N PRO A 77 -24.90 3.63 25.58
CA PRO A 77 -24.06 3.81 26.75
C PRO A 77 -24.35 2.81 27.88
N ASN A 78 -25.54 2.22 27.91
CA ASN A 78 -25.94 1.20 28.87
C ASN A 78 -25.62 -0.21 28.38
N GLY A 79 -25.61 -0.44 27.06
CA GLY A 79 -25.29 -1.73 26.47
C GLY A 79 -23.80 -2.07 26.45
N ARG A 80 -22.95 -1.14 26.02
CA ARG A 80 -21.48 -1.29 25.97
C ARG A 80 -21.01 -2.66 25.44
N VAL A 81 -21.61 -3.08 24.32
CA VAL A 81 -21.16 -4.28 23.60
C VAL A 81 -19.91 -3.92 22.81
N ILE A 82 -18.81 -4.62 23.11
CA ILE A 82 -17.51 -4.44 22.48
C ILE A 82 -17.35 -5.52 21.41
N PHE A 83 -17.16 -5.08 20.18
CA PHE A 83 -16.92 -5.92 19.03
C PHE A 83 -15.44 -5.92 18.68
N ARG A 84 -14.85 -7.11 18.48
CA ARG A 84 -13.56 -7.24 17.81
C ARG A 84 -13.78 -7.48 16.31
N VAL A 85 -12.99 -6.82 15.49
CA VAL A 85 -12.99 -6.97 14.03
C VAL A 85 -11.72 -7.68 13.58
N ASP A 86 -11.88 -8.92 13.15
CA ASP A 86 -10.82 -9.79 12.66
C ASP A 86 -10.76 -9.71 11.12
N LEU A 87 -9.56 -9.61 10.55
CA LEU A 87 -9.35 -9.68 9.10
C LEU A 87 -9.29 -11.15 8.68
N ILE A 88 -9.89 -11.47 7.54
CA ILE A 88 -9.88 -12.82 6.96
C ILE A 88 -9.26 -12.75 5.57
N ASP A 89 -8.29 -13.63 5.28
CA ASP A 89 -7.76 -13.76 3.93
C ASP A 89 -8.87 -14.32 3.01
N PRO A 90 -9.25 -13.61 1.94
CA PRO A 90 -10.35 -14.05 1.07
C PRO A 90 -10.03 -15.33 0.30
N LYS A 91 -8.76 -15.74 0.19
CA LYS A 91 -8.34 -16.96 -0.52
C LYS A 91 -8.31 -18.17 0.41
N THR A 92 -7.74 -18.04 1.60
CA THR A 92 -7.57 -19.17 2.53
C THR A 92 -8.72 -19.29 3.51
N GLY A 93 -9.47 -18.21 3.77
CA GLY A 93 -10.51 -18.17 4.79
C GLY A 93 -9.97 -18.09 6.23
N GLU A 94 -8.65 -17.98 6.39
CA GLU A 94 -8.01 -17.90 7.70
C GLU A 94 -8.09 -16.50 8.29
N ILE A 95 -8.25 -16.44 9.62
CA ILE A 95 -8.12 -15.18 10.36
C ILE A 95 -6.65 -14.77 10.33
N LEU A 96 -6.40 -13.57 9.82
CA LEU A 96 -5.09 -12.97 9.72
C LEU A 96 -4.63 -12.46 11.10
N PRO A 97 -3.44 -12.86 11.59
CA PRO A 97 -2.90 -12.33 12.84
C PRO A 97 -2.74 -10.80 12.78
N ASP A 98 -2.75 -10.12 13.93
CA ASP A 98 -2.76 -8.65 14.01
C ASP A 98 -1.62 -7.98 13.22
N ASP A 99 -0.47 -8.65 13.14
CA ASP A 99 0.75 -8.17 12.48
C ASP A 99 0.71 -8.38 10.95
N SER A 100 -0.26 -9.17 10.46
CA SER A 100 -0.38 -9.59 9.06
C SER A 100 -1.27 -8.71 8.20
N ILE A 101 -1.65 -7.52 8.71
CA ILE A 101 -2.09 -6.42 7.85
C ILE A 101 -0.98 -6.23 6.81
N LYS A 102 -1.21 -6.68 5.57
CA LYS A 102 -0.20 -6.62 4.50
C LYS A 102 0.17 -5.16 4.25
N ARG A 103 1.19 -4.68 4.95
CA ARG A 103 1.90 -3.45 4.62
C ARG A 103 2.68 -3.79 3.36
N ARG A 104 2.40 -3.11 2.25
CA ARG A 104 3.35 -3.16 1.14
C ARG A 104 4.68 -2.65 1.69
N LYS A 105 5.76 -3.42 1.49
CA LYS A 105 7.09 -2.94 1.85
C LYS A 105 7.30 -1.65 1.08
N LYS A 106 7.61 -0.57 1.80
CA LYS A 106 7.71 0.76 1.20
C LYS A 106 9.16 1.18 1.22
N TYR A 107 9.84 0.93 0.12
CA TYR A 107 11.22 1.35 -0.02
C TYR A 107 11.33 2.67 -0.79
N ARG A 108 12.35 3.47 -0.47
CA ARG A 108 12.65 4.69 -1.21
C ARG A 108 14.14 4.84 -1.50
N ILE A 109 14.42 5.39 -2.67
CA ILE A 109 15.72 5.96 -3.00
C ILE A 109 15.77 7.39 -2.45
N ILE A 110 16.65 7.61 -1.50
CA ILE A 110 16.98 8.93 -0.96
C ILE A 110 18.21 9.45 -1.70
N ILE A 111 18.19 10.73 -2.08
CA ILE A 111 19.34 11.37 -2.73
C ILE A 111 19.79 12.54 -1.89
N ASN A 112 21.10 12.59 -1.66
CA ASN A 112 21.80 13.74 -1.15
C ASN A 112 22.72 14.28 -2.25
N GLU A 113 22.25 15.29 -2.97
CA GLU A 113 22.98 15.85 -4.12
C GLU A 113 24.31 16.50 -3.71
N LYS A 114 24.44 16.96 -2.46
CA LYS A 114 25.68 17.55 -1.94
C LYS A 114 26.84 16.55 -1.90
N ASN A 115 26.52 15.27 -1.80
CA ASN A 115 27.52 14.20 -1.79
C ASN A 115 27.83 13.69 -3.20
N CYS A 116 27.08 14.13 -4.22
CA CYS A 116 27.29 13.66 -5.59
C CYS A 116 28.54 14.29 -6.18
N ILE A 117 29.47 13.46 -6.64
CA ILE A 117 30.70 13.88 -7.34
C ILE A 117 30.61 13.66 -8.85
N GLU A 118 29.40 13.45 -9.38
CA GLU A 118 29.11 13.24 -10.80
C GLU A 118 29.93 12.12 -11.48
N CYS A 119 30.39 11.12 -10.71
CA CYS A 119 31.22 10.01 -11.22
C CYS A 119 30.48 9.05 -12.16
N ARG A 120 29.15 9.14 -12.26
CA ARG A 120 28.26 8.31 -13.11
C ARG A 120 28.25 6.79 -12.85
N ALA A 121 28.94 6.31 -11.81
CA ALA A 121 28.91 4.90 -11.40
C ALA A 121 27.49 4.34 -11.19
N CYS A 122 26.56 5.18 -10.72
CA CYS A 122 25.16 4.80 -10.55
C CYS A 122 24.41 4.58 -11.88
N GLU A 123 24.75 5.32 -12.93
CA GLU A 123 24.17 5.14 -14.27
C GLU A 123 24.67 3.84 -14.88
N ASP A 124 25.97 3.57 -14.78
CA ASP A 124 26.57 2.37 -15.38
C ASP A 124 26.10 1.09 -14.68
N ALA A 125 26.07 1.06 -13.35
CA ALA A 125 25.50 -0.05 -12.59
C ALA A 125 24.02 -0.30 -12.92
N CYS A 126 23.26 0.76 -13.19
CA CYS A 126 21.86 0.65 -13.59
C CYS A 126 21.73 0.06 -15.00
N LYS A 127 22.53 0.53 -15.97
CA LYS A 127 22.56 -0.04 -17.33
C LYS A 127 22.90 -1.51 -17.33
N GLU A 128 23.94 -1.90 -16.60
CA GLU A 128 24.36 -3.30 -16.47
C GLU A 128 23.23 -4.19 -15.94
N SER A 129 22.44 -3.68 -14.99
CA SER A 129 21.29 -4.40 -14.41
C SER A 129 20.06 -4.43 -15.32
N HIS A 130 20.01 -3.60 -16.36
CA HIS A 130 18.82 -3.39 -17.19
C HIS A 130 19.14 -3.38 -18.69
N ASN A 131 19.94 -4.34 -19.16
CA ASN A 131 20.19 -4.59 -20.58
C ASN A 131 20.64 -3.33 -21.35
N GLY A 132 21.50 -2.51 -20.74
CA GLY A 132 22.06 -1.31 -21.34
C GLY A 132 21.23 -0.03 -21.14
N ILE A 133 20.07 -0.10 -20.50
CA ILE A 133 19.18 1.06 -20.32
C ILE A 133 19.24 1.57 -18.89
N SER A 134 19.81 2.76 -18.69
CA SER A 134 19.82 3.40 -17.37
C SER A 134 18.45 3.98 -17.03
N ARG A 135 17.99 3.74 -15.80
CA ARG A 135 16.77 4.31 -15.21
C ARG A 135 17.06 5.37 -14.15
N ILE A 136 18.33 5.77 -14.03
CA ILE A 136 18.84 6.88 -13.24
C ILE A 136 19.72 7.75 -14.15
N LYS A 137 19.66 9.07 -13.98
CA LYS A 137 20.44 10.00 -14.80
C LYS A 137 21.05 11.11 -13.97
N ILE A 138 22.34 11.38 -14.15
CA ILE A 138 23.00 12.57 -13.60
C ILE A 138 22.83 13.72 -14.59
N THR A 139 22.34 14.86 -14.11
CA THR A 139 22.13 16.06 -14.91
C THR A 139 22.71 17.27 -14.19
N LYS A 140 22.82 18.40 -14.91
CA LYS A 140 23.21 19.68 -14.31
C LYS A 140 22.27 20.14 -13.17
N ASN A 141 21.03 19.63 -13.16
CA ASN A 141 20.00 19.99 -12.19
C ASN A 141 19.82 18.93 -11.10
N GLY A 142 20.80 18.03 -10.93
CA GLY A 142 20.77 16.97 -9.93
C GLY A 142 20.57 15.57 -10.52
N ILE A 143 20.17 14.64 -9.66
CA ILE A 143 20.05 13.21 -9.99
C ILE A 143 18.57 12.85 -10.22
N ASN A 144 18.25 12.49 -11.47
CA ASN A 144 16.91 12.07 -11.88
C ASN A 144 16.77 10.56 -11.70
N VAL A 145 15.91 10.13 -10.78
CA VAL A 145 15.53 8.72 -10.56
C VAL A 145 14.16 8.67 -9.89
N CYS A 146 13.41 7.60 -10.11
CA CYS A 146 12.07 7.49 -9.54
C CYS A 146 12.14 7.45 -8.02
N ARG A 147 11.32 8.30 -7.37
CA ARG A 147 11.26 8.40 -5.90
C ARG A 147 10.28 7.43 -5.26
N GLN A 148 9.57 6.63 -6.06
CA GLN A 148 8.51 5.72 -5.60
C GLN A 148 7.52 6.46 -4.69
N CYS A 149 6.92 7.51 -5.26
CA CYS A 149 6.04 8.43 -4.54
C CYS A 149 4.90 7.69 -3.84
N GLY A 150 4.49 8.17 -2.66
CA GLY A 150 3.36 7.59 -1.92
C GLY A 150 2.07 7.72 -2.73
N VAL A 151 1.72 8.94 -3.10
CA VAL A 151 0.77 9.23 -4.17
C VAL A 151 1.58 9.50 -5.43
N ALA A 152 1.48 8.62 -6.41
CA ALA A 152 2.26 8.71 -7.65
C ALA A 152 1.41 9.34 -8.75
N LEU A 153 1.65 10.63 -9.05
CA LEU A 153 0.89 11.35 -10.08
C LEU A 153 0.95 10.65 -11.45
N CYS A 154 2.08 10.03 -11.79
CA CYS A 154 2.23 9.26 -13.03
C CYS A 154 1.31 8.04 -13.13
N VAL A 155 0.87 7.50 -12.00
CA VAL A 155 -0.16 6.45 -11.93
C VAL A 155 -1.54 7.08 -12.08
N GLU A 156 -1.83 8.16 -11.34
CA GLU A 156 -3.14 8.84 -11.34
C GLU A 156 -3.52 9.40 -12.72
N VAL A 157 -2.56 9.94 -13.47
CA VAL A 157 -2.83 10.50 -14.81
C VAL A 157 -3.00 9.41 -15.88
N CYS A 158 -2.69 8.15 -15.59
CA CYS A 158 -2.77 7.06 -16.55
C CYS A 158 -4.22 6.59 -16.73
N LYS A 159 -4.90 7.11 -17.76
CA LYS A 159 -6.28 6.72 -18.10
C LYS A 159 -6.44 5.29 -18.62
N PHE A 160 -5.33 4.58 -18.86
CA PHE A 160 -5.30 3.24 -19.44
C PHE A 160 -4.93 2.17 -18.41
N ASN A 161 -4.77 2.54 -17.12
CA ASN A 161 -4.33 1.63 -16.05
C ASN A 161 -3.00 0.91 -16.36
N ALA A 162 -2.13 1.52 -17.15
CA ALA A 162 -0.86 0.94 -17.57
C ALA A 162 0.26 1.07 -16.52
N LEU A 163 0.06 1.83 -15.45
CA LEU A 163 1.04 1.95 -14.35
C LEU A 163 0.40 1.48 -13.05
N THR A 164 1.10 0.63 -12.32
CA THR A 164 0.70 0.15 -10.99
C THR A 164 1.91 0.08 -10.06
N LYS A 165 1.70 -0.25 -8.78
CA LYS A 165 2.79 -0.51 -7.83
C LYS A 165 2.91 -1.99 -7.50
N ASP A 166 4.13 -2.49 -7.45
CA ASP A 166 4.45 -3.85 -7.02
C ASP A 166 4.53 -4.00 -5.49
N GLU A 167 5.02 -5.16 -5.04
CA GLU A 167 5.19 -5.52 -3.63
C GLU A 167 6.30 -4.73 -2.89
N PHE A 168 7.27 -4.18 -3.63
CA PHE A 168 8.35 -3.32 -3.12
C PHE A 168 7.95 -1.83 -3.13
N GLY A 169 6.77 -1.52 -3.66
CA GLY A 169 6.27 -0.17 -3.85
C GLY A 169 6.84 0.50 -5.11
N ALA A 170 7.54 -0.25 -5.96
CA ALA A 170 8.08 0.26 -7.22
C ALA A 170 6.94 0.41 -8.24
N ILE A 171 7.01 1.47 -9.04
CA ILE A 171 6.06 1.69 -10.12
C ILE A 171 6.45 0.82 -11.31
N VAL A 172 5.50 0.01 -11.79
CA VAL A 172 5.67 -0.93 -12.90
C VAL A 172 4.78 -0.52 -14.05
N VAL A 173 5.27 -0.70 -15.27
CA VAL A 173 4.55 -0.39 -16.51
C VAL A 173 4.05 -1.70 -17.13
N ASP A 174 2.74 -1.80 -17.32
CA ASP A 174 2.13 -2.81 -18.17
C ASP A 174 2.22 -2.36 -19.64
N LYS A 175 3.09 -3.05 -20.39
CA LYS A 175 3.34 -2.76 -21.80
C LYS A 175 2.12 -2.97 -22.68
N GLN A 176 1.22 -3.90 -22.32
CA GLN A 176 0.05 -4.22 -23.14
C GLN A 176 -0.99 -3.09 -23.09
N ASN A 177 -1.14 -2.47 -21.92
CA ASN A 177 -2.08 -1.38 -21.70
C ASN A 177 -1.49 0.01 -22.00
N CYS A 178 -0.17 0.11 -22.16
CA CYS A 178 0.50 1.38 -22.42
C CYS A 178 0.29 1.86 -23.86
N THR A 179 -0.36 3.01 -24.02
CA THR A 179 -0.60 3.64 -25.33
C THR A 179 0.46 4.67 -25.72
N LEU A 180 1.51 4.83 -24.92
CA LEU A 180 2.59 5.81 -25.11
C LEU A 180 2.10 7.26 -25.22
N CYS A 181 1.00 7.60 -24.54
CA CYS A 181 0.44 8.97 -24.50
C CYS A 181 1.32 9.98 -23.76
N LYS A 182 2.39 9.54 -23.08
CA LYS A 182 3.40 10.35 -22.35
C LYS A 182 2.89 11.16 -21.15
N ALA A 183 1.61 11.10 -20.80
CA ALA A 183 1.06 11.80 -19.63
C ALA A 183 1.84 11.50 -18.33
N CYS A 184 2.29 10.25 -18.15
CA CYS A 184 3.10 9.87 -17.00
C CYS A 184 4.45 10.61 -16.96
N ILE A 185 5.12 10.80 -18.10
CA ILE A 185 6.39 11.54 -18.22
C ILE A 185 6.17 12.99 -17.81
N GLU A 186 5.15 13.65 -18.37
CA GLU A 186 4.84 15.06 -18.12
C GLU A 186 4.47 15.33 -16.67
N SER A 187 3.79 14.38 -16.01
CA SER A 187 3.41 14.51 -14.59
C SER A 187 4.57 14.31 -13.60
N CYS A 188 5.72 13.80 -14.06
CA CYS A 188 6.81 13.42 -13.17
C CYS A 188 7.68 14.63 -12.80
N THR A 189 7.49 15.16 -11.59
CA THR A 189 8.28 16.29 -11.06
C THR A 189 9.77 15.98 -10.87
N PHE A 190 10.16 14.70 -10.92
CA PHE A 190 11.55 14.24 -10.76
C PHE A 190 12.23 13.89 -12.10
N ASN A 191 11.56 14.08 -13.23
CA ASN A 191 12.09 13.75 -14.58
C ASN A 191 12.66 12.33 -14.67
N ALA A 192 12.01 11.39 -13.99
CA ALA A 192 12.52 10.04 -13.73
C ALA A 192 12.01 8.97 -14.71
N ILE A 193 11.12 9.35 -15.62
CA ILE A 193 10.47 8.46 -16.57
C ILE A 193 11.01 8.78 -17.95
N SER A 194 11.52 7.77 -18.65
CA SER A 194 12.09 7.92 -20.00
C SER A 194 11.29 7.11 -21.02
N LEU A 195 11.28 7.60 -22.27
CA LEU A 195 10.79 6.87 -23.43
C LEU A 195 11.99 6.52 -24.29
N LEU A 196 12.22 5.23 -24.53
CA LEU A 196 13.27 4.74 -25.41
C LEU A 196 12.75 3.53 -26.19
N ASN A 197 13.07 3.43 -27.48
CA ASN A 197 12.64 2.30 -28.33
C ASN A 197 11.13 2.02 -28.26
N ASN A 198 10.32 3.08 -28.21
CA ASN A 198 8.87 3.00 -28.07
C ASN A 198 8.38 2.31 -26.78
N GLU A 199 9.19 2.33 -25.72
CA GLU A 199 8.85 1.79 -24.40
C GLU A 199 9.13 2.81 -23.30
N ILE A 200 8.26 2.81 -22.28
CA ILE A 200 8.41 3.64 -21.09
C ILE A 200 9.27 2.89 -20.06
N PHE A 201 10.32 3.55 -19.59
CA PHE A 201 11.21 3.04 -18.54
C PHE A 201 11.09 3.89 -17.27
N ILE A 202 11.02 3.19 -16.15
CA ILE A 202 10.97 3.75 -14.80
C ILE A 202 11.74 2.82 -13.87
N CYS A 203 12.46 3.38 -12.89
CA CYS A 203 13.19 2.57 -11.91
C CYS A 203 12.24 1.61 -11.18
N ASP A 204 12.60 0.33 -11.17
CA ASP A 204 11.86 -0.78 -10.54
C ASP A 204 12.49 -1.21 -9.21
N LEU A 205 13.34 -0.35 -8.62
CA LEU A 205 14.14 -0.63 -7.43
C LEU A 205 15.02 -1.88 -7.54
N CYS A 206 15.28 -2.40 -8.74
CA CYS A 206 15.99 -3.65 -8.95
C CYS A 206 15.43 -4.81 -8.09
N GLY A 207 14.10 -4.87 -7.93
CA GLY A 207 13.44 -5.91 -7.10
C GLY A 207 13.76 -5.81 -5.60
N GLY A 208 14.10 -4.61 -5.11
CA GLY A 208 14.44 -4.37 -3.70
C GLY A 208 15.93 -4.38 -3.38
N ASP A 209 16.81 -4.50 -4.38
CA ASP A 209 18.26 -4.41 -4.22
C ASP A 209 18.89 -3.44 -5.25
N PRO A 210 18.71 -2.11 -5.06
CA PRO A 210 19.08 -1.12 -6.07
C PRO A 210 20.60 -1.03 -6.30
N LYS A 211 21.06 -1.47 -7.47
CA LYS A 211 22.50 -1.49 -7.79
C LYS A 211 23.15 -0.10 -7.85
N CYS A 212 22.37 0.93 -8.18
CA CYS A 212 22.83 2.31 -8.17
C CYS A 212 23.21 2.82 -6.76
N VAL A 213 22.62 2.24 -5.72
CA VAL A 213 22.94 2.55 -4.31
C VAL A 213 24.27 1.87 -3.94
N THR A 214 24.42 0.59 -4.25
CA THR A 214 25.66 -0.17 -4.02
C THR A 214 26.86 0.44 -4.74
N ALA A 215 26.65 0.96 -5.95
CA ALA A 215 27.71 1.55 -6.77
C ALA A 215 28.11 2.97 -6.36
N CYS A 216 27.34 3.67 -5.51
CA CYS A 216 27.60 5.06 -5.18
C CYS A 216 28.73 5.20 -4.13
N PRO A 217 29.94 5.68 -4.50
CA PRO A 217 31.08 5.67 -3.58
C PRO A 217 30.95 6.68 -2.43
N THR A 218 30.11 7.70 -2.60
CA THR A 218 29.93 8.81 -1.64
C THR A 218 28.63 8.71 -0.85
N SER A 219 27.86 7.63 -1.03
CA SER A 219 26.52 7.49 -0.44
C SER A 219 25.59 8.67 -0.76
N ALA A 220 25.76 9.29 -1.94
CA ALA A 220 24.84 10.31 -2.46
C ALA A 220 23.45 9.73 -2.79
N ILE A 221 23.37 8.40 -2.93
CA ILE A 221 22.15 7.66 -3.19
C ILE A 221 22.05 6.56 -2.12
N THR A 222 20.97 6.53 -1.35
CA THR A 222 20.74 5.52 -0.32
C THR A 222 19.36 4.88 -0.47
N PHE A 223 19.20 3.70 0.11
CA PHE A 223 17.96 2.92 0.07
C PHE A 223 17.38 2.78 1.47
N GLU A 224 16.19 3.30 1.69
CA GLU A 224 15.52 3.24 2.99
C GLU A 224 14.27 2.36 2.96
N ASP A 225 14.12 1.53 3.99
CA ASP A 225 12.90 0.81 4.32
C ASP A 225 12.02 1.66 5.25
N LEU A 226 10.96 2.25 4.69
CA LEU A 226 10.04 3.10 5.44
C LEU A 226 9.05 2.31 6.31
N THR A 227 9.07 0.97 6.27
CA THR A 227 8.23 0.17 7.16
C THR A 227 8.78 0.11 8.60
N LYS A 228 10.06 0.48 8.79
CA LYS A 228 10.80 0.37 10.06
C LYS A 228 10.90 1.67 10.87
N LYS A 229 10.52 2.83 10.31
CA LYS A 229 10.50 4.10 11.06
C LYS A 229 9.22 4.13 11.92
N ILE A 230 9.38 3.75 13.19
CA ILE A 230 8.42 3.94 14.31
C ILE A 230 8.79 5.24 15.00
#